data_AF-A0AAD2JLB8-F1
#
_entry.id   AF-A0AAD2JLB8-F1
#
_cell.length_a   1.000
_cell.length_b   1.000
_cell.length_c   1.000
_cell.angle_alpha   90.00
_cell.angle_beta   90.00
_cell.angle_gamma   90.00
#
_symmetry.space_group_name_H-M   'P 1'
#
loop_
_entity.id
_entity.type
_entity.pdbx_description
1 polymer ?
#
loop_
_entity_poly.entity_id
_entity_poly.type
_entity_poly.pdbx_seq_one_letter_code
_entity_poly.pdbx_strand_id
1 'polypeptide(L)'
;MDRFTQTIDSAIQSKDYATLAGVFSFGPDSWQAVGQGEQRSLAAHFIKSAVAAPGFLPAAFSSGQMMNVMLETLKHLPSTVDGAADNKLRQMIFDYKVNEEGEYAEAARILAGTRMEDNDQSVYYMTPQDRCDVFVKIAECFLEEDEIVESDSAVTKAGGVVSAIANPEQHMTLILRYKSTYARVLDANRKFLQAASRYHDLSQSPGEIIRAEDLLGMLGRAATCAILAPSGPQRQRVLAHIYKDERLSQLDAITTFETQSVILTKMYKHQILQPEELKKFESSLQPHQKAVMGDGLTIMERGVVEHNMIAVSKIYDSIFFSELAAVLGVKPEKAEKIAARMIMDGSLAGSIDQVEGLLEFESEDSDQMVWDKAVSNFCQDLNKMTDAIKAL
;
A
#
# COMPACT_ATOMS: atom_id res chain seq x y z
N MET A 1 10.13 30.48 -37.81
CA MET A 1 10.52 30.50 -36.38
C MET A 1 10.38 31.87 -35.73
N ASP A 2 11.19 32.87 -36.10
CA ASP A 2 11.28 34.16 -35.38
C ASP A 2 9.96 34.91 -35.18
N ARG A 3 9.07 34.88 -36.17
CA ARG A 3 7.73 35.46 -36.07
C ARG A 3 6.92 34.85 -34.92
N PHE A 4 6.98 33.53 -34.75
CA PHE A 4 6.26 32.84 -33.69
C PHE A 4 6.85 33.16 -32.31
N THR A 5 8.18 33.20 -32.20
CA THR A 5 8.88 33.58 -30.96
C THR A 5 8.47 34.97 -30.47
N GLN A 6 8.52 35.97 -31.36
CA GLN A 6 8.11 37.33 -31.04
C GLN A 6 6.62 37.42 -30.65
N THR A 7 5.77 36.65 -31.34
CA THR A 7 4.34 36.57 -31.03
C THR A 7 4.11 35.97 -29.65
N ILE A 8 4.82 34.89 -29.30
CA ILE A 8 4.74 34.23 -27.99
C ILE A 8 5.17 35.20 -26.88
N ASP A 9 6.31 35.87 -27.03
CA ASP A 9 6.81 36.79 -26.00
C ASP A 9 5.87 37.97 -25.78
N SER A 10 5.35 38.56 -26.86
CA SER A 10 4.38 39.66 -26.78
C SER A 10 3.07 39.21 -26.13
N ALA A 11 2.58 38.01 -26.48
CA ALA A 11 1.36 37.47 -25.92
C ALA A 11 1.49 37.08 -24.44
N ILE A 12 2.65 36.56 -24.02
CA ILE A 12 2.94 36.29 -22.59
C ILE A 12 2.97 37.60 -21.79
N GLN A 13 3.64 38.63 -22.30
CA GLN A 13 3.72 39.94 -21.64
C GLN A 13 2.35 40.61 -21.49
N SER A 14 1.49 40.48 -22.50
CA SER A 14 0.14 41.05 -22.49
C SER A 14 -0.92 40.13 -21.87
N LYS A 15 -0.55 38.91 -21.46
CA LYS A 15 -1.47 37.84 -21.02
C LYS A 15 -2.57 37.53 -22.05
N ASP A 16 -2.24 37.61 -23.33
CA ASP A 16 -3.14 37.28 -24.42
C ASP A 16 -3.18 35.77 -24.68
N TYR A 17 -4.05 35.09 -23.93
CA TYR A 17 -4.24 33.64 -24.04
C TYR A 17 -4.86 33.21 -25.37
N ALA A 18 -5.65 34.06 -26.02
CA ALA A 18 -6.30 33.72 -27.29
C ALA A 18 -5.27 33.61 -28.41
N THR A 19 -4.33 34.56 -28.46
CA THR A 19 -3.22 34.53 -29.43
C THR A 19 -2.31 33.32 -29.18
N LEU A 20 -1.98 33.00 -27.92
CA LEU A 20 -1.20 31.80 -27.60
C LEU A 20 -1.92 30.51 -27.99
N ALA A 21 -3.21 30.38 -27.67
CA ALA A 21 -4.01 29.24 -28.09
C ALA A 21 -4.02 29.10 -29.62
N GLY A 22 -4.14 30.20 -30.37
CA GLY A 22 -4.05 30.22 -31.82
C GLY A 22 -2.72 29.68 -32.34
N VAL A 23 -1.60 30.12 -31.77
CA VAL A 23 -0.25 29.67 -32.17
C VAL A 23 -0.08 28.15 -31.99
N PHE A 24 -0.59 27.58 -30.90
CA PHE A 24 -0.45 26.15 -30.59
C PHE A 24 -1.63 25.27 -31.05
N SER A 25 -2.62 25.86 -31.72
CA SER A 25 -3.80 25.14 -32.25
C SER A 25 -3.51 24.34 -33.53
N PHE A 26 -4.53 23.66 -34.05
CA PHE A 26 -4.48 23.00 -35.35
C PHE A 26 -4.85 24.01 -36.46
N GLY A 27 -3.94 24.30 -37.39
CA GLY A 27 -4.22 25.24 -38.47
C GLY A 27 -3.01 25.63 -39.33
N PRO A 28 -3.26 26.24 -40.51
CA PRO A 28 -2.20 26.63 -41.45
C PRO A 28 -1.31 27.78 -40.93
N ASP A 29 -1.79 28.58 -39.98
CA ASP A 29 -1.03 29.66 -39.33
C ASP A 29 -0.51 29.29 -37.93
N SER A 30 -0.60 28.00 -37.56
CA SER A 30 -0.14 27.51 -36.26
C SER A 30 1.29 26.94 -36.34
N TRP A 31 1.83 26.54 -35.19
CA TRP A 31 3.11 25.83 -35.12
C TRP A 31 3.16 24.54 -35.97
N GLN A 32 2.01 24.01 -36.43
CA GLN A 32 2.00 22.87 -37.34
C GLN A 32 2.54 23.21 -38.74
N ALA A 33 2.59 24.49 -39.09
CA ALA A 33 3.17 24.96 -40.34
C ALA A 33 4.70 24.88 -40.37
N VAL A 34 5.35 24.69 -39.22
CA VAL A 34 6.81 24.55 -39.10
C VAL A 34 7.23 23.09 -38.93
N GLY A 35 8.49 22.77 -39.21
CA GLY A 35 9.00 21.40 -39.11
C GLY A 35 9.03 20.88 -37.68
N GLN A 36 9.04 19.56 -37.48
CA GLN A 36 9.01 18.94 -36.12
C GLN A 36 10.15 19.43 -35.20
N GLY A 37 11.35 19.70 -35.74
CA GLY A 37 12.45 20.27 -34.96
C GLY A 37 12.13 21.69 -34.46
N GLU A 38 11.54 22.52 -35.32
CA GLU A 38 11.12 23.89 -34.97
C GLU A 38 9.94 23.88 -33.99
N GLN A 39 9.00 22.94 -34.11
CA GLN A 39 7.91 22.75 -33.15
C GLN A 39 8.45 22.49 -31.74
N ARG A 40 9.47 21.62 -31.61
CA ARG A 40 10.13 21.34 -30.33
C ARG A 40 10.81 22.58 -29.76
N SER A 41 11.51 23.34 -30.59
CA SER A 41 12.13 24.60 -30.18
C SER A 41 11.11 25.64 -29.74
N LEU A 42 9.96 25.74 -30.42
CA LEU A 42 8.86 26.64 -30.06
C LEU A 42 8.21 26.25 -28.73
N ALA A 43 7.96 24.96 -28.50
CA ALA A 43 7.43 24.46 -27.23
C ALA A 43 8.39 24.79 -26.07
N ALA A 44 9.68 24.48 -26.23
CA ALA A 44 10.69 24.80 -25.22
C ALA A 44 10.79 26.31 -24.94
N HIS A 45 10.72 27.14 -26.00
CA HIS A 45 10.72 28.58 -25.88
C HIS A 45 9.51 29.09 -25.10
N PHE A 46 8.29 28.66 -25.46
CA PHE A 46 7.07 29.03 -24.76
C PHE A 46 7.13 28.66 -23.28
N ILE A 47 7.50 27.43 -22.94
CA ILE A 47 7.58 26.97 -21.55
C ILE A 47 8.59 27.82 -20.77
N LYS A 48 9.77 28.07 -21.33
CA LYS A 48 10.80 28.91 -20.71
C LYS A 48 10.29 30.33 -20.45
N SER A 49 9.70 30.98 -21.46
CA SER A 49 9.17 32.34 -21.34
C SER A 49 7.99 32.40 -20.36
N ALA A 50 7.10 31.40 -20.37
CA ALA A 50 5.93 31.34 -19.49
C ALA A 50 6.32 31.15 -18.01
N VAL A 51 7.30 30.27 -17.74
CA VAL A 51 7.85 30.05 -16.39
C VAL A 51 8.60 31.29 -15.88
N ALA A 52 9.30 32.01 -16.77
CA ALA A 52 10.03 33.22 -16.41
C ALA A 52 9.10 34.43 -16.15
N ALA A 53 7.87 34.43 -16.69
CA ALA A 53 6.92 35.53 -16.60
C ALA A 53 6.13 35.49 -15.26
N PRO A 54 6.34 36.46 -14.34
CA PRO A 54 5.67 36.45 -13.04
C PRO A 54 4.15 36.54 -13.15
N GLY A 55 3.43 35.62 -12.51
CA GLY A 55 1.97 35.63 -12.47
C GLY A 55 1.27 35.36 -13.82
N PHE A 56 2.00 34.89 -14.83
CA PHE A 56 1.41 34.43 -16.09
C PHE A 56 0.73 33.07 -15.92
N LEU A 57 1.48 32.08 -15.43
CA LEU A 57 1.02 30.69 -15.30
C LEU A 57 -0.18 30.51 -14.36
N PRO A 58 -0.20 31.07 -13.13
CA PRO A 58 -1.36 30.92 -12.24
C PRO A 58 -2.68 31.39 -12.86
N ALA A 59 -2.65 32.49 -13.62
CA ALA A 59 -3.83 32.98 -14.33
C ALA A 59 -4.15 32.17 -15.59
N ALA A 60 -3.15 31.54 -16.21
CA ALA A 60 -3.34 30.69 -17.38
C ALA A 60 -3.95 29.33 -17.01
N PHE A 61 -3.66 28.78 -15.83
CA PHE A 61 -4.16 27.47 -15.40
C PHE A 61 -5.69 27.41 -15.30
N SER A 62 -6.35 28.52 -14.95
CA SER A 62 -7.82 28.61 -14.92
C SER A 62 -8.48 28.54 -16.30
N SER A 63 -7.71 28.65 -17.38
CA SER A 63 -8.20 28.50 -18.75
C SER A 63 -7.92 27.09 -19.27
N GLY A 64 -8.98 26.31 -19.49
CA GLY A 64 -8.85 24.95 -20.06
C GLY A 64 -8.16 24.94 -21.44
N GLN A 65 -8.29 26.02 -22.23
CA GLN A 65 -7.57 26.16 -23.49
C GLN A 65 -6.06 26.27 -23.27
N MET A 66 -5.63 27.10 -22.32
CA MET A 66 -4.21 27.25 -22.00
C MET A 66 -3.64 26.00 -21.32
N MET A 67 -4.42 25.34 -20.47
CA MET A 67 -4.02 24.05 -19.91
C MET A 67 -3.72 23.03 -21.02
N ASN A 68 -4.59 22.92 -22.03
CA ASN A 68 -4.36 22.07 -23.18
C ASN A 68 -3.10 22.46 -23.97
N VAL A 69 -2.84 23.77 -24.17
CA VAL A 69 -1.61 24.26 -24.80
C VAL A 69 -0.37 23.84 -24.00
N MET A 70 -0.40 23.99 -22.68
CA MET A 70 0.72 23.60 -21.81
C MET A 70 0.96 22.09 -21.84
N LEU A 71 -0.10 21.28 -21.75
CA LEU A 71 0.01 19.82 -21.83
C LEU A 71 0.49 19.35 -23.20
N GLU A 72 0.04 19.98 -24.29
CA GLU A 72 0.49 19.62 -25.63
C GLU A 72 1.94 20.01 -25.86
N THR A 73 2.36 21.22 -25.47
CA THR A 73 3.77 21.65 -25.56
C THR A 73 4.70 20.75 -24.75
N LEU A 74 4.28 20.25 -23.59
CA LEU A 74 5.04 19.27 -22.79
C LEU A 74 5.26 17.92 -23.51
N LYS A 75 4.42 17.53 -24.48
CA LYS A 75 4.62 16.32 -25.29
C LYS A 75 5.65 16.51 -26.41
N HIS A 76 5.83 17.75 -26.87
CA HIS A 76 6.70 18.09 -28.01
C HIS A 76 7.96 18.83 -27.56
N LEU A 77 8.75 18.22 -26.66
CA LEU A 77 9.97 18.85 -26.15
C LEU A 77 11.25 18.31 -26.82
N PRO A 78 12.32 19.13 -26.89
CA PRO A 78 13.67 18.65 -27.21
C PRO A 78 14.23 17.79 -26.07
N SER A 79 15.40 17.18 -26.28
CA SER A 79 16.09 16.37 -25.27
C SER A 79 16.50 17.17 -24.03
N THR A 80 16.76 18.47 -24.19
CA THR A 80 17.17 19.37 -23.11
C THR A 80 16.43 20.69 -23.26
N VAL A 81 15.82 21.15 -22.17
CA VAL A 81 15.13 22.43 -22.06
C VAL A 81 15.92 23.29 -21.08
N ASP A 82 16.20 24.53 -21.47
CA ASP A 82 17.00 25.45 -20.67
C ASP A 82 16.45 25.61 -19.25
N GLY A 83 17.34 25.45 -18.26
CA GLY A 83 17.01 25.63 -16.84
C GLY A 83 15.93 24.69 -16.30
N ALA A 84 15.71 23.54 -16.96
CA ALA A 84 14.66 22.56 -16.65
C ALA A 84 13.28 23.22 -16.50
N ALA A 85 12.97 24.19 -17.36
CA ALA A 85 11.71 24.94 -17.29
C ALA A 85 10.48 24.02 -17.47
N ASP A 86 10.63 22.91 -18.18
CA ASP A 86 9.61 21.86 -18.29
C ASP A 86 9.31 21.18 -16.95
N ASN A 87 10.32 20.83 -16.15
CA ASN A 87 10.12 20.30 -14.80
C ASN A 87 9.42 21.32 -13.89
N LYS A 88 9.80 22.59 -13.97
CA LYS A 88 9.15 23.67 -13.21
C LYS A 88 7.68 23.81 -13.59
N LEU A 89 7.37 23.80 -14.89
CA LEU A 89 5.99 23.84 -15.36
C LEU A 89 5.19 22.62 -14.87
N ARG A 90 5.76 21.40 -14.95
CA ARG A 90 5.11 20.18 -14.43
C ARG A 90 4.79 20.29 -12.94
N GLN A 91 5.71 20.81 -12.13
CA GLN A 91 5.48 21.02 -10.70
C GLN A 91 4.35 22.04 -10.46
N MET A 92 4.34 23.15 -11.19
CA MET A 92 3.29 24.18 -11.05
C MET A 92 1.91 23.68 -11.49
N ILE A 93 1.83 22.88 -12.56
CA ILE A 93 0.57 22.26 -12.99
C ILE A 93 0.13 21.21 -11.96
N PHE A 94 1.04 20.40 -11.44
CA PHE A 94 0.75 19.45 -10.37
C PHE A 94 0.14 20.15 -9.15
N ASP A 95 0.79 21.23 -8.68
CA ASP A 95 0.32 21.98 -7.52
C ASP A 95 -1.07 22.59 -7.78
N TYR A 96 -1.33 23.10 -8.99
CA TYR A 96 -2.65 23.63 -9.37
C TYR A 96 -3.73 22.53 -9.40
N LYS A 97 -3.45 21.41 -10.08
CA LYS A 97 -4.39 20.28 -10.20
C LYS A 97 -4.76 19.69 -8.84
N VAL A 98 -3.79 19.57 -7.94
CA VAL A 98 -4.02 19.06 -6.57
C VAL A 98 -4.78 20.06 -5.70
N ASN A 99 -4.37 21.33 -5.68
CA ASN A 99 -4.92 22.29 -4.72
C ASN A 99 -6.23 22.95 -5.17
N GLU A 100 -6.40 23.20 -6.47
CA GLU A 100 -7.56 23.94 -7.00
C GLU A 100 -8.62 23.02 -7.62
N GLU A 101 -8.20 21.97 -8.33
CA GLU A 101 -9.14 21.08 -9.05
C GLU A 101 -9.43 19.76 -8.31
N GLY A 102 -8.57 19.36 -7.36
CA GLY A 102 -8.70 18.09 -6.64
C GLY A 102 -8.49 16.85 -7.54
N GLU A 103 -7.82 17.02 -8.69
CA GLU A 103 -7.54 15.95 -9.65
C GLU A 103 -6.14 15.36 -9.38
N TYR A 104 -6.09 14.33 -8.54
CA TYR A 104 -4.84 13.73 -8.08
C TYR A 104 -4.19 12.84 -9.14
N ALA A 105 -4.94 11.98 -9.83
CA ALA A 105 -4.32 11.05 -10.79
C ALA A 105 -3.80 11.78 -12.03
N GLU A 106 -4.49 12.81 -12.52
CA GLU A 106 -3.99 13.63 -13.62
C GLU A 106 -2.71 14.40 -13.21
N ALA A 107 -2.72 15.02 -12.03
CA ALA A 107 -1.53 15.67 -11.48
C ALA A 107 -0.34 14.69 -11.42
N ALA A 108 -0.57 13.48 -10.90
CA ALA A 108 0.45 12.44 -10.80
C ALA A 108 1.02 12.05 -12.16
N ARG A 109 0.19 11.91 -13.20
CA ARG A 109 0.62 11.61 -14.58
C ARG A 109 1.49 12.73 -15.15
N ILE A 110 1.16 14.00 -14.86
CA ILE A 110 1.95 15.15 -15.29
C ILE A 110 3.31 15.18 -14.60
N LEU A 111 3.32 15.00 -13.27
CA LEU A 111 4.53 14.97 -12.46
C LEU A 111 5.42 13.76 -12.79
N ALA A 112 4.84 12.62 -13.15
CA ALA A 112 5.57 11.43 -13.59
C ALA A 112 6.41 11.63 -14.86
N GLY A 113 6.10 12.67 -15.66
CA GLY A 113 6.90 13.07 -16.81
C GLY A 113 8.12 13.93 -16.47
N THR A 114 8.38 14.22 -15.19
CA THR A 114 9.55 14.96 -14.72
C THR A 114 10.83 14.22 -15.08
N ARG A 115 11.77 14.91 -15.72
CA ARG A 115 13.09 14.36 -16.07
C ARG A 115 13.98 14.46 -14.85
N MET A 116 14.54 13.33 -14.43
CA MET A 116 15.36 13.22 -13.22
C MET A 116 16.64 12.47 -13.55
N GLU A 117 17.79 13.12 -13.39
CA GLU A 117 19.11 12.53 -13.64
C GLU A 117 19.97 12.58 -12.37
N ASP A 118 20.88 11.61 -12.25
CA ASP A 118 21.82 11.49 -11.12
C ASP A 118 23.19 12.13 -11.41
N ASN A 119 23.35 12.69 -12.61
CA ASN A 119 24.59 13.34 -13.04
C ASN A 119 24.56 14.82 -12.63
N ASP A 120 25.41 15.22 -11.68
CA ASP A 120 25.56 16.59 -11.19
C ASP A 120 25.81 17.65 -12.30
N GLN A 121 26.30 17.25 -13.48
CA GLN A 121 26.51 18.14 -14.62
C GLN A 121 25.25 18.34 -15.48
N SER A 122 24.19 17.56 -15.23
CA SER A 122 22.95 17.63 -15.99
C SER A 122 22.09 18.81 -15.54
N VAL A 123 21.39 19.42 -16.50
CA VAL A 123 20.34 20.42 -16.22
C VAL A 123 19.16 19.78 -15.46
N TYR A 124 19.00 18.46 -15.55
CA TYR A 124 17.97 17.69 -14.85
C TYR A 124 18.50 16.97 -13.60
N TYR A 125 19.66 17.39 -13.09
CA TYR A 125 20.19 16.86 -11.85
C TYR A 125 19.20 17.06 -10.71
N MET A 126 18.90 15.98 -9.99
CA MET A 126 18.10 16.02 -8.77
C MET A 126 18.72 15.10 -7.74
N THR A 127 18.83 15.59 -6.51
CA THR A 127 19.38 14.81 -5.40
C THR A 127 18.51 13.57 -5.11
N PRO A 128 19.06 12.52 -4.49
CA PRO A 128 18.27 11.34 -4.11
C PRO A 128 17.03 11.67 -3.27
N GLN A 129 17.14 12.61 -2.33
CA GLN A 129 16.01 13.05 -1.51
C GLN A 129 14.92 13.74 -2.34
N ASP A 130 15.26 14.61 -3.29
CA ASP A 130 14.27 15.31 -4.12
C ASP A 130 13.56 14.34 -5.07
N ARG A 131 14.32 13.40 -5.65
CA ARG A 131 13.77 12.33 -6.50
C ARG A 131 12.83 11.42 -5.72
N CYS A 132 13.20 11.06 -4.48
CA CYS A 132 12.33 10.29 -3.60
C CYS A 132 11.03 11.06 -3.29
N ASP A 133 11.09 12.35 -2.98
CA ASP A 133 9.90 13.17 -2.72
C ASP A 133 8.95 13.22 -3.93
N VAL A 134 9.49 13.37 -5.16
CA VAL A 134 8.69 13.32 -6.39
C VAL A 134 7.97 11.97 -6.54
N PHE A 135 8.68 10.84 -6.38
CA PHE A 135 8.04 9.53 -6.49
C PHE A 135 7.00 9.26 -5.39
N VAL A 136 7.24 9.73 -4.16
CA VAL A 136 6.28 9.62 -3.06
C VAL A 136 5.03 10.43 -3.34
N LYS A 137 5.14 11.67 -3.82
CA LYS A 137 4.00 12.51 -4.23
C LYS A 137 3.17 11.83 -5.31
N ILE A 138 3.82 11.28 -6.35
CA ILE A 138 3.14 10.55 -7.43
C ILE A 138 2.36 9.35 -6.85
N ALA A 139 3.01 8.56 -5.98
CA ALA A 139 2.38 7.39 -5.37
C ALA A 139 1.17 7.75 -4.51
N GLU A 140 1.28 8.80 -3.69
CA GLU A 140 0.18 9.30 -2.86
C GLU A 140 -1.00 9.75 -3.73
N CYS A 141 -0.76 10.55 -4.76
CA CYS A 141 -1.83 11.04 -5.64
C CYS A 141 -2.56 9.91 -6.38
N PHE A 142 -1.85 8.88 -6.87
CA PHE A 142 -2.52 7.72 -7.46
C PHE A 142 -3.30 6.90 -6.43
N LEU A 143 -2.81 6.82 -5.19
CA LEU A 143 -3.49 6.10 -4.12
C LEU A 143 -4.80 6.79 -3.69
N GLU A 144 -4.84 8.13 -3.69
CA GLU A 144 -6.06 8.89 -3.35
C GLU A 144 -7.21 8.67 -4.35
N GLU A 145 -6.92 8.25 -5.59
CA GLU A 145 -7.91 7.90 -6.62
C GLU A 145 -8.00 6.39 -6.89
N ASP A 146 -7.53 5.55 -5.97
CA ASP A 146 -7.57 4.08 -6.07
C ASP A 146 -6.85 3.49 -7.32
N GLU A 147 -5.93 4.24 -7.95
CA GLU A 147 -5.06 3.78 -9.06
C GLU A 147 -3.87 2.99 -8.50
N ILE A 148 -4.16 1.81 -7.95
CA ILE A 148 -3.22 1.04 -7.10
C ILE A 148 -1.98 0.57 -7.86
N VAL A 149 -2.11 0.22 -9.15
CA VAL A 149 -1.00 -0.33 -9.95
C VAL A 149 0.05 0.75 -10.22
N GLU A 150 -0.41 1.93 -10.61
CA GLU A 150 0.40 3.12 -10.85
C GLU A 150 1.09 3.58 -9.56
N SER A 151 0.36 3.54 -8.44
CA SER A 151 0.90 3.85 -7.11
C SER A 151 1.99 2.85 -6.68
N ASP A 152 1.78 1.54 -6.85
CA ASP A 152 2.76 0.47 -6.58
C ASP A 152 4.03 0.65 -7.44
N SER A 153 3.88 1.03 -8.70
CA SER A 153 5.01 1.34 -9.59
C SER A 153 5.81 2.55 -9.09
N ALA A 154 5.13 3.64 -8.72
CA ALA A 154 5.78 4.87 -8.26
C ALA A 154 6.51 4.67 -6.92
N VAL A 155 5.87 4.02 -5.94
CA VAL A 155 6.49 3.81 -4.62
C VAL A 155 7.65 2.82 -4.69
N THR A 156 7.60 1.84 -5.60
CA THR A 156 8.74 0.94 -5.84
C THR A 156 9.95 1.69 -6.40
N LYS A 157 9.74 2.66 -7.30
CA LYS A 157 10.81 3.55 -7.78
C LYS A 157 11.37 4.41 -6.66
N ALA A 158 10.52 4.94 -5.76
CA ALA A 158 10.98 5.66 -4.58
C ALA A 158 11.92 4.79 -3.73
N GLY A 159 11.56 3.52 -3.48
CA GLY A 159 12.36 2.59 -2.71
C GLY A 159 13.79 2.36 -3.25
N GLY A 160 13.95 2.35 -4.58
CA GLY A 160 15.27 2.25 -5.22
C GLY A 160 16.15 3.50 -5.02
N VAL A 161 15.54 4.67 -4.78
CA VAL A 161 16.24 5.93 -4.53
C VAL A 161 16.52 6.15 -3.04
N VAL A 162 15.63 5.68 -2.16
CA VAL A 162 15.76 5.85 -0.70
C VAL A 162 17.08 5.30 -0.17
N SER A 163 17.57 4.19 -0.71
CA SER A 163 18.86 3.61 -0.32
C SER A 163 20.08 4.47 -0.69
N ALA A 164 19.93 5.41 -1.61
CA ALA A 164 20.98 6.32 -2.06
C ALA A 164 20.98 7.67 -1.30
N ILE A 165 20.02 7.90 -0.40
CA ILE A 165 19.95 9.14 0.40
C ILE A 165 21.10 9.17 1.40
N ALA A 166 22.01 10.14 1.26
CA ALA A 166 23.05 10.41 2.23
C ALA A 166 22.48 11.01 3.52
N ASN A 167 23.12 10.75 4.66
CA ASN A 167 22.69 11.26 5.98
C ASN A 167 21.19 11.00 6.28
N PRO A 168 20.75 9.73 6.31
CA PRO A 168 19.32 9.38 6.42
C PRO A 168 18.63 9.97 7.66
N GLU A 169 19.37 10.21 8.75
CA GLU A 169 18.87 10.86 9.95
C GLU A 169 18.34 12.28 9.70
N GLN A 170 18.99 13.05 8.80
CA GLN A 170 18.56 14.40 8.43
C GLN A 170 17.30 14.40 7.55
N HIS A 171 17.04 13.28 6.86
CA HIS A 171 15.90 13.11 5.95
C HIS A 171 14.84 12.14 6.51
N MET A 172 14.85 11.90 7.82
CA MET A 172 14.00 10.89 8.45
C MET A 172 12.51 11.11 8.18
N THR A 173 12.04 12.37 8.17
CA THR A 173 10.64 12.69 7.84
C THR A 173 10.23 12.19 6.45
N LEU A 174 11.08 12.38 5.44
CA LEU A 174 10.82 11.90 4.08
C LEU A 174 10.86 10.37 4.03
N ILE A 175 11.83 9.74 4.71
CA ILE A 175 11.96 8.28 4.77
C ILE A 175 10.73 7.66 5.44
N LEU A 176 10.22 8.26 6.51
CA LEU A 176 9.01 7.81 7.19
C LEU A 176 7.76 8.02 6.34
N ARG A 177 7.64 9.15 5.63
CA ARG A 177 6.56 9.39 4.66
C ARG A 177 6.58 8.31 3.57
N TYR A 178 7.73 8.03 2.97
CA TYR A 178 7.90 6.93 2.02
C TYR A 178 7.46 5.59 2.60
N LYS A 179 7.96 5.21 3.79
CA LYS A 179 7.61 3.93 4.43
C LYS A 179 6.11 3.81 4.69
N SER A 180 5.48 4.89 5.17
CA SER A 180 4.04 4.97 5.42
C SER A 180 3.25 4.81 4.13
N THR A 181 3.59 5.55 3.08
CA THR A 181 2.98 5.45 1.75
C THR A 181 3.14 4.05 1.19
N TYR A 182 4.32 3.44 1.31
CA TYR A 182 4.53 2.07 0.82
C TYR A 182 3.67 1.05 1.57
N ALA A 183 3.56 1.16 2.89
CA ALA A 183 2.67 0.29 3.67
C ALA A 183 1.20 0.43 3.24
N ARG A 184 0.72 1.67 3.00
CA ARG A 184 -0.64 1.94 2.50
C ARG A 184 -0.87 1.34 1.11
N VAL A 185 0.09 1.47 0.20
CA VAL A 185 -0.01 0.89 -1.14
C VAL A 185 -0.05 -0.64 -1.09
N LEU A 186 0.76 -1.28 -0.25
CA LEU A 186 0.72 -2.73 -0.06
C LEU A 186 -0.62 -3.21 0.50
N ASP A 187 -1.20 -2.49 1.46
CA ASP A 187 -2.54 -2.78 2.03
C ASP A 187 -3.62 -2.64 0.95
N ALA A 188 -3.63 -1.53 0.21
CA ALA A 188 -4.57 -1.29 -0.89
C ALA A 188 -4.44 -2.35 -2.02
N ASN A 189 -3.21 -2.77 -2.31
CA ASN A 189 -2.89 -3.83 -3.28
C ASN A 189 -3.10 -5.25 -2.71
N ARG A 190 -3.72 -5.38 -1.52
CA ARG A 190 -4.04 -6.64 -0.84
C ARG A 190 -2.83 -7.54 -0.57
N LYS A 191 -1.62 -6.97 -0.58
CA LYS A 191 -0.36 -7.61 -0.15
C LYS A 191 -0.26 -7.55 1.38
N PHE A 192 -1.32 -8.01 2.08
CA PHE A 192 -1.53 -7.75 3.51
C PHE A 192 -0.39 -8.23 4.40
N LEU A 193 0.22 -9.38 4.09
CA LEU A 193 1.34 -9.89 4.89
C LEU A 193 2.54 -8.92 4.88
N GLN A 194 2.86 -8.35 3.71
CA GLN A 194 3.95 -7.38 3.57
C GLN A 194 3.57 -6.05 4.23
N ALA A 195 2.31 -5.61 4.03
CA ALA A 195 1.78 -4.41 4.67
C ALA A 195 1.83 -4.51 6.21
N ALA A 196 1.45 -5.65 6.77
CA ALA A 196 1.47 -5.91 8.20
C ALA A 196 2.87 -5.75 8.80
N SER A 197 3.89 -6.35 8.17
CA SER A 197 5.28 -6.19 8.60
C SER A 197 5.73 -4.73 8.53
N ARG A 198 5.42 -4.01 7.43
CA ARG A 198 5.81 -2.60 7.27
C ARG A 198 5.12 -1.67 8.27
N TYR A 199 3.84 -1.88 8.53
CA TYR A 199 3.11 -1.13 9.54
C TYR A 199 3.64 -1.42 10.95
N HIS A 200 4.00 -2.68 11.24
CA HIS A 200 4.60 -3.02 12.52
C HIS A 200 5.98 -2.36 12.66
N ASP A 201 6.84 -2.42 11.65
CA ASP A 201 8.13 -1.71 11.64
C ASP A 201 7.96 -0.20 11.90
N LEU A 202 6.96 0.43 11.25
CA LEU A 202 6.62 1.83 11.46
C LEU A 202 6.16 2.10 12.89
N SER A 203 5.37 1.22 13.49
CA SER A 203 4.90 1.35 14.88
C SER A 203 6.04 1.29 15.91
N GLN A 204 7.22 0.78 15.54
CA GLN A 204 8.43 0.77 16.37
C GLN A 204 9.32 2.00 16.16
N SER A 205 8.90 2.96 15.33
CA SER A 205 9.68 4.18 15.08
C SER A 205 9.77 5.05 16.35
N PRO A 206 10.82 5.87 16.50
CA PRO A 206 11.00 6.71 17.68
C PRO A 206 9.82 7.66 17.91
N GLY A 207 9.29 7.68 19.14
CA GLY A 207 8.18 8.55 19.56
C GLY A 207 8.49 10.05 19.56
N GLU A 208 9.75 10.44 19.36
CA GLU A 208 10.18 11.83 19.17
C GLU A 208 9.77 12.39 17.81
N ILE A 209 9.60 11.52 16.80
CA ILE A 209 9.31 11.90 15.42
C ILE A 209 7.84 11.69 15.09
N ILE A 210 7.24 10.62 15.62
CA ILE A 210 5.84 10.25 15.40
C ILE A 210 5.11 10.25 16.73
N ARG A 211 3.92 10.86 16.79
CA ARG A 211 3.12 10.89 18.01
C ARG A 211 2.73 9.48 18.44
N ALA A 212 2.65 9.24 19.75
CA ALA A 212 2.32 7.92 20.28
C ALA A 212 0.98 7.37 19.77
N GLU A 213 -0.02 8.24 19.57
CA GLU A 213 -1.32 7.88 18.99
C GLU A 213 -1.19 7.37 17.55
N ASP A 214 -0.36 8.01 16.73
CA ASP A 214 -0.12 7.60 15.34
C ASP A 214 0.64 6.27 15.29
N LEU A 215 1.62 6.06 16.18
CA LEU A 215 2.34 4.78 16.31
C LEU A 215 1.39 3.65 16.69
N LEU A 216 0.45 3.90 17.61
CA LEU A 216 -0.56 2.93 18.01
C LEU A 216 -1.55 2.66 16.86
N GLY A 217 -1.90 3.69 16.09
CA GLY A 217 -2.67 3.54 14.84
C GLY A 217 -1.95 2.66 13.80
N MET A 218 -0.63 2.80 13.65
CA MET A 218 0.18 1.92 12.78
C MET A 218 0.17 0.48 13.29
N LEU A 219 0.25 0.25 14.60
CA LEU A 219 0.12 -1.09 15.19
C LEU A 219 -1.26 -1.70 14.90
N GLY A 220 -2.34 -0.90 15.00
CA GLY A 220 -3.69 -1.32 14.66
C GLY A 220 -3.84 -1.73 13.19
N ARG A 221 -3.22 -0.98 12.27
CA ARG A 221 -3.16 -1.33 10.85
C ARG A 221 -2.34 -2.60 10.61
N ALA A 222 -1.22 -2.76 11.32
CA ALA A 222 -0.40 -3.96 11.27
C ALA A 222 -1.20 -5.20 11.70
N ALA A 223 -1.90 -5.12 12.83
CA ALA A 223 -2.76 -6.18 13.34
C ALA A 223 -3.87 -6.52 12.33
N THR A 224 -4.54 -5.51 11.79
CA THR A 224 -5.61 -5.68 10.80
C THR A 224 -5.09 -6.41 9.55
N CYS A 225 -3.96 -5.97 8.98
CA CYS A 225 -3.35 -6.63 7.83
C CYS A 225 -2.88 -8.06 8.15
N ALA A 226 -2.32 -8.31 9.34
CA ALA A 226 -1.90 -9.65 9.74
C ALA A 226 -3.08 -10.62 9.87
N ILE A 227 -4.21 -10.14 10.40
CA ILE A 227 -5.47 -10.87 10.51
C ILE A 227 -6.01 -11.23 9.10
N LEU A 228 -6.00 -10.28 8.16
CA LEU A 228 -6.50 -10.46 6.79
C LEU A 228 -5.56 -11.25 5.86
N ALA A 229 -4.28 -11.38 6.22
CA ALA A 229 -3.31 -12.12 5.41
C ALA A 229 -3.71 -13.61 5.25
N PRO A 230 -3.37 -14.25 4.12
CA PRO A 230 -3.60 -15.69 3.94
C PRO A 230 -2.91 -16.53 5.01
N SER A 231 -3.56 -17.63 5.42
CA SER A 231 -3.03 -18.57 6.39
C SER A 231 -1.68 -19.15 5.94
N GLY A 232 -0.72 -19.26 6.87
CA GLY A 232 0.57 -19.87 6.59
C GLY A 232 1.67 -19.53 7.62
N PRO A 233 2.85 -20.17 7.53
CA PRO A 233 3.91 -20.02 8.52
C PRO A 233 4.43 -18.59 8.66
N GLN A 234 4.50 -17.83 7.55
CA GLN A 234 4.96 -16.44 7.58
C GLN A 234 3.95 -15.53 8.31
N ARG A 235 2.65 -15.71 8.04
CA ARG A 235 1.59 -15.00 8.78
C ARG A 235 1.67 -15.29 10.28
N GLN A 236 1.86 -16.56 10.65
CA GLN A 236 1.98 -16.94 12.07
C GLN A 236 3.16 -16.24 12.76
N ARG A 237 4.31 -16.05 12.08
CA ARG A 237 5.44 -15.28 12.62
C ARG A 237 5.09 -13.81 12.82
N VAL A 238 4.40 -13.18 11.87
CA VAL A 238 3.97 -11.78 12.00
C VAL A 238 2.97 -11.61 13.14
N LEU A 239 1.97 -12.51 13.26
CA LEU A 239 1.05 -12.55 14.40
C LEU A 239 1.82 -12.69 15.72
N ALA A 240 2.84 -13.54 15.77
CA ALA A 240 3.67 -13.73 16.97
C ALA A 240 4.43 -12.46 17.37
N HIS A 241 4.95 -11.70 16.40
CA HIS A 241 5.64 -10.43 16.67
C HIS A 241 4.66 -9.40 17.25
N ILE A 242 3.50 -9.23 16.62
CA ILE A 242 2.49 -8.28 17.08
C ILE A 242 1.90 -8.70 18.45
N TYR A 243 1.68 -10.00 18.67
CA TYR A 243 1.20 -10.53 19.96
C TYR A 243 2.16 -10.25 21.12
N LYS A 244 3.47 -10.20 20.86
CA LYS A 244 4.49 -9.89 21.87
C LYS A 244 4.65 -8.39 22.13
N ASP A 245 4.02 -7.53 21.34
CA ASP A 245 4.02 -6.08 21.57
C ASP A 245 3.08 -5.75 22.74
N GLU A 246 3.64 -5.26 23.84
CA GLU A 246 2.89 -4.93 25.07
C GLU A 246 1.78 -3.89 24.82
N ARG A 247 1.93 -3.06 23.77
CA ARG A 247 0.96 -2.03 23.39
C ARG A 247 -0.26 -2.59 22.66
N LEU A 248 -0.26 -3.87 22.27
CA LEU A 248 -1.39 -4.47 21.55
C LEU A 248 -2.71 -4.31 22.32
N SER A 249 -2.68 -4.46 23.64
CA SER A 249 -3.85 -4.27 24.52
C SER A 249 -4.39 -2.83 24.52
N GLN A 250 -3.58 -1.84 24.16
CA GLN A 250 -3.99 -0.44 24.11
C GLN A 250 -4.86 -0.15 22.88
N LEU A 251 -4.86 -1.03 21.87
CA LEU A 251 -5.75 -0.92 20.71
C LEU A 251 -7.23 -0.98 21.11
N ASP A 252 -7.54 -1.65 22.21
CA ASP A 252 -8.91 -1.79 22.73
C ASP A 252 -9.54 -0.43 23.10
N ALA A 253 -8.71 0.59 23.35
CA ALA A 253 -9.17 1.96 23.62
C ALA A 253 -9.48 2.75 22.34
N ILE A 254 -9.07 2.29 21.16
CA ILE A 254 -9.29 2.96 19.88
C ILE A 254 -10.51 2.34 19.20
N THR A 255 -11.55 3.13 18.95
CA THR A 255 -12.83 2.67 18.37
C THR A 255 -12.66 1.89 17.06
N THR A 256 -11.71 2.27 16.20
CA THR A 256 -11.44 1.58 14.93
C THR A 256 -10.69 0.26 15.10
N PHE A 257 -10.04 0.02 16.25
CA PHE A 257 -9.18 -1.14 16.49
C PHE A 257 -9.58 -1.99 17.71
N GLU A 258 -10.80 -1.82 18.22
CA GLU A 258 -11.25 -2.40 19.49
C GLU A 258 -11.23 -3.94 19.52
N THR A 259 -11.35 -4.60 18.37
CA THR A 259 -11.41 -6.07 18.27
C THR A 259 -10.07 -6.72 17.93
N GLN A 260 -9.08 -5.94 17.53
CA GLN A 260 -7.88 -6.41 16.85
C GLN A 260 -7.00 -7.18 17.81
N SER A 261 -6.85 -6.71 19.05
CA SER A 261 -6.10 -7.41 20.11
C SER A 261 -6.67 -8.81 20.41
N VAL A 262 -8.00 -8.89 20.57
CA VAL A 262 -8.69 -10.15 20.86
C VAL A 262 -8.57 -11.13 19.70
N ILE A 263 -8.89 -10.70 18.48
CA ILE A 263 -8.86 -11.55 17.29
C ILE A 263 -7.43 -12.01 17.00
N LEU A 264 -6.45 -11.10 17.06
CA LEU A 264 -5.05 -11.45 16.84
C LEU A 264 -4.55 -12.46 17.87
N THR A 265 -4.90 -12.28 19.14
CA THR A 265 -4.55 -13.22 20.21
C THR A 265 -5.13 -14.61 19.97
N LYS A 266 -6.42 -14.68 19.62
CA LYS A 266 -7.08 -15.95 19.29
C LYS A 266 -6.46 -16.60 18.06
N MET A 267 -6.17 -15.81 17.03
CA MET A 267 -5.52 -16.30 15.82
C MET A 267 -4.13 -16.88 16.12
N TYR A 268 -3.31 -16.14 16.85
CA TYR A 268 -1.97 -16.58 17.24
C TYR A 268 -2.01 -17.87 18.08
N LYS A 269 -2.97 -17.99 19.01
CA LYS A 269 -3.13 -19.17 19.89
C LYS A 269 -3.91 -20.32 19.26
N HIS A 270 -4.29 -20.22 17.97
CA HIS A 270 -5.13 -21.21 17.29
C HIS A 270 -6.46 -21.49 18.00
N GLN A 271 -7.10 -20.45 18.49
CA GLN A 271 -8.43 -20.51 19.09
C GLN A 271 -9.50 -20.22 18.03
N ILE A 272 -10.68 -20.82 18.21
CA ILE A 272 -11.85 -20.60 17.35
C ILE A 272 -12.34 -19.15 17.51
N LEU A 273 -12.52 -18.48 16.37
CA LEU A 273 -13.11 -17.15 16.29
C LEU A 273 -14.62 -17.23 16.16
N GLN A 274 -15.32 -16.47 17.00
CA GLN A 274 -16.78 -16.49 17.08
C GLN A 274 -17.42 -15.44 16.15
N PRO A 275 -18.58 -15.71 15.54
CA PRO A 275 -19.21 -14.79 14.59
C PRO A 275 -19.44 -13.36 15.10
N GLU A 276 -19.77 -13.20 16.39
CA GLU A 276 -20.07 -11.87 16.95
C GLU A 276 -18.85 -10.94 16.98
N GLU A 277 -17.66 -11.48 17.26
CA GLU A 277 -16.41 -10.71 17.25
C GLU A 277 -16.03 -10.28 15.82
N LEU A 278 -16.33 -11.14 14.84
CA LEU A 278 -16.03 -10.92 13.43
C LEU A 278 -16.92 -9.83 12.82
N LYS A 279 -18.20 -9.76 13.19
CA LYS A 279 -19.11 -8.69 12.70
C LYS A 279 -18.57 -7.30 13.02
N LYS A 280 -18.10 -7.11 14.26
CA LYS A 280 -17.54 -5.84 14.71
C LYS A 280 -16.21 -5.55 13.99
N PHE A 281 -15.34 -6.55 13.88
CA PHE A 281 -14.10 -6.40 13.11
C PHE A 281 -14.37 -6.03 11.65
N GLU A 282 -15.29 -6.72 10.98
CA GLU A 282 -15.68 -6.42 9.61
C GLU A 282 -16.20 -5.00 9.45
N SER A 283 -17.01 -4.52 10.41
CA SER A 283 -17.52 -3.14 10.37
C SER A 283 -16.39 -2.10 10.39
N SER A 284 -15.25 -2.40 11.03
CA SER A 284 -14.08 -1.52 11.13
C SER A 284 -13.18 -1.51 9.89
N LEU A 285 -13.33 -2.48 8.97
CA LEU A 285 -12.48 -2.59 7.79
C LEU A 285 -12.77 -1.52 6.73
N GLN A 286 -11.73 -1.15 5.99
CA GLN A 286 -11.83 -0.25 4.84
C GLN A 286 -12.52 -0.93 3.64
N PRO A 287 -13.08 -0.16 2.69
CA PRO A 287 -13.78 -0.73 1.53
C PRO A 287 -12.92 -1.73 0.73
N HIS A 288 -11.64 -1.42 0.48
CA HIS A 288 -10.73 -2.30 -0.28
C HIS A 288 -10.44 -3.63 0.43
N GLN A 289 -10.56 -3.67 1.75
CA GLN A 289 -10.35 -4.85 2.60
C GLN A 289 -11.58 -5.78 2.63
N LYS A 290 -12.76 -5.28 2.23
CA LYS A 290 -14.02 -6.04 2.17
C LYS A 290 -14.27 -6.67 0.80
N ALA A 291 -13.23 -6.83 -0.02
CA ALA A 291 -13.40 -7.38 -1.35
C ALA A 291 -13.93 -8.83 -1.30
N VAL A 292 -14.91 -9.11 -2.14
CA VAL A 292 -15.49 -10.45 -2.31
C VAL A 292 -14.64 -11.22 -3.32
N MET A 293 -14.29 -12.45 -2.95
CA MET A 293 -13.50 -13.38 -3.75
C MET A 293 -14.40 -14.23 -4.66
N GLY A 294 -13.80 -15.00 -5.59
CA GLY A 294 -14.56 -15.78 -6.57
C GLY A 294 -15.46 -16.89 -6.01
N ASP A 295 -15.29 -17.26 -4.74
CA ASP A 295 -16.11 -18.22 -3.99
C ASP A 295 -17.27 -17.57 -3.22
N GLY A 296 -17.48 -16.26 -3.43
CA GLY A 296 -18.52 -15.45 -2.81
C GLY A 296 -18.27 -15.11 -1.35
N LEU A 297 -17.09 -15.43 -0.79
CA LEU A 297 -16.68 -15.00 0.55
C LEU A 297 -15.89 -13.69 0.47
N THR A 298 -15.98 -12.87 1.50
CA THR A 298 -15.03 -11.77 1.68
C THR A 298 -13.64 -12.31 2.00
N ILE A 299 -12.60 -11.48 1.80
CA ILE A 299 -11.22 -11.82 2.19
C ILE A 299 -11.18 -12.26 3.67
N MET A 300 -11.88 -11.52 4.54
CA MET A 300 -11.95 -11.82 5.97
C MET A 300 -12.62 -13.16 6.23
N GLU A 301 -13.81 -13.38 5.67
CA GLU A 301 -14.56 -14.63 5.87
C GLU A 301 -13.74 -15.85 5.44
N ARG A 302 -13.08 -15.78 4.27
CA ARG A 302 -12.23 -16.88 3.80
C ARG A 302 -11.08 -17.15 4.77
N GLY A 303 -10.36 -16.10 5.20
CA GLY A 303 -9.25 -16.23 6.13
C GLY A 303 -9.66 -16.81 7.48
N VAL A 304 -10.85 -16.43 7.98
CA VAL A 304 -11.38 -16.93 9.24
C VAL A 304 -11.85 -18.37 9.15
N VAL A 305 -12.51 -18.78 8.06
CA VAL A 305 -12.93 -20.18 7.89
C VAL A 305 -11.71 -21.09 7.82
N GLU A 306 -10.68 -20.71 7.05
CA GLU A 306 -9.42 -21.47 6.99
C GLU A 306 -8.72 -21.52 8.37
N HIS A 307 -8.70 -20.40 9.10
CA HIS A 307 -8.14 -20.35 10.45
C HIS A 307 -8.90 -21.25 11.44
N ASN A 308 -10.22 -21.15 11.48
CA ASN A 308 -11.06 -21.93 12.37
C ASN A 308 -10.95 -23.43 12.05
N MET A 309 -10.79 -23.82 10.78
CA MET A 309 -10.52 -25.21 10.39
C MET A 309 -9.26 -25.76 11.06
N ILE A 310 -8.16 -25.00 11.03
CA ILE A 310 -6.89 -25.37 11.67
C ILE A 310 -7.03 -25.34 13.21
N ALA A 311 -7.85 -24.44 13.76
CA ALA A 311 -8.12 -24.44 15.20
C ALA A 311 -8.87 -25.71 15.63
N VAL A 312 -9.88 -26.13 14.86
CA VAL A 312 -10.65 -27.36 15.11
C VAL A 312 -9.75 -28.60 14.99
N SER A 313 -8.85 -28.66 14.00
CA SER A 313 -7.94 -29.80 13.83
C SER A 313 -6.96 -30.01 14.99
N LYS A 314 -6.78 -29.01 15.86
CA LYS A 314 -5.95 -29.09 17.07
C LYS A 314 -6.72 -29.50 18.31
N ILE A 315 -8.05 -29.53 18.24
CA ILE A 315 -8.95 -29.81 19.36
C ILE A 315 -9.60 -31.19 19.20
N TYR A 316 -9.91 -31.58 17.97
CA TYR A 316 -10.63 -32.81 17.64
C TYR A 316 -9.73 -33.76 16.84
N ASP A 317 -9.86 -35.06 17.11
CA ASP A 317 -9.29 -36.11 16.25
C ASP A 317 -10.16 -36.30 15.00
N SER A 318 -11.48 -36.17 15.15
CA SER A 318 -12.44 -36.21 14.04
C SER A 318 -13.69 -35.40 14.34
N ILE A 319 -14.38 -34.93 13.29
CA ILE A 319 -15.59 -34.11 13.40
C ILE A 319 -16.53 -34.31 12.20
N PHE A 320 -17.84 -34.40 12.45
CA PHE A 320 -18.84 -34.45 11.37
C PHE A 320 -18.96 -33.09 10.67
N PHE A 321 -19.19 -33.09 9.36
CA PHE A 321 -19.34 -31.85 8.58
C PHE A 321 -20.52 -30.98 9.03
N SER A 322 -21.57 -31.55 9.61
CA SER A 322 -22.70 -30.80 10.18
C SER A 322 -22.26 -29.90 11.33
N GLU A 323 -21.49 -30.46 12.27
CA GLU A 323 -20.98 -29.73 13.43
C GLU A 323 -19.85 -28.78 13.05
N LEU A 324 -18.92 -29.23 12.19
CA LEU A 324 -17.85 -28.40 11.67
C LEU A 324 -18.41 -27.15 10.97
N ALA A 325 -19.43 -27.32 10.13
CA ALA A 325 -20.07 -26.20 9.44
C ALA A 325 -20.71 -25.19 10.40
N ALA A 326 -21.31 -25.66 11.51
CA ALA A 326 -21.84 -24.79 12.55
C ALA A 326 -20.73 -23.97 13.23
N VAL A 327 -19.58 -24.57 13.53
CA VAL A 327 -18.41 -23.89 14.10
C VAL A 327 -17.81 -22.87 13.12
N LEU A 328 -17.75 -23.22 11.83
CA LEU A 328 -17.19 -22.36 10.79
C LEU A 328 -18.16 -21.26 10.31
N GLY A 329 -19.45 -21.37 10.63
CA GLY A 329 -20.48 -20.44 10.16
C GLY A 329 -20.80 -20.56 8.66
N VAL A 330 -20.64 -21.76 8.09
CA VAL A 330 -20.91 -22.04 6.67
C VAL A 330 -21.90 -23.20 6.51
N LYS A 331 -22.27 -23.55 5.27
CA LYS A 331 -23.06 -24.76 5.00
C LYS A 331 -22.18 -26.02 4.99
N PRO A 332 -22.70 -27.20 5.37
CA PRO A 332 -21.95 -28.47 5.36
C PRO A 332 -21.21 -28.74 4.05
N GLU A 333 -21.87 -28.54 2.90
CA GLU A 333 -21.27 -28.80 1.58
C GLU A 333 -20.13 -27.82 1.27
N LYS A 334 -20.16 -26.62 1.87
CA LYS A 334 -19.10 -25.62 1.73
C LYS A 334 -17.93 -25.95 2.67
N ALA A 335 -18.21 -26.42 3.89
CA ALA A 335 -17.19 -26.88 4.84
C ALA A 335 -16.37 -28.04 4.25
N GLU A 336 -17.04 -29.04 3.67
CA GLU A 336 -16.39 -30.18 3.01
C GLU A 336 -15.48 -29.73 1.87
N LYS A 337 -15.97 -28.86 0.97
CA LYS A 337 -15.17 -28.34 -0.15
C LYS A 337 -13.94 -27.55 0.32
N ILE A 338 -14.07 -26.77 1.39
CA ILE A 338 -12.95 -26.01 1.95
C ILE A 338 -11.94 -26.95 2.60
N ALA A 339 -12.39 -27.94 3.39
CA ALA A 339 -11.52 -28.95 3.99
C ALA A 339 -10.76 -29.73 2.90
N ALA A 340 -11.45 -30.20 1.86
CA ALA A 340 -10.84 -30.92 0.74
C ALA A 340 -9.76 -30.09 0.04
N ARG A 341 -10.04 -28.81 -0.23
CA ARG A 341 -9.03 -27.89 -0.79
C ARG A 341 -7.84 -27.74 0.14
N MET A 342 -8.07 -27.52 1.43
CA MET A 342 -6.99 -27.32 2.39
C MET A 342 -6.09 -28.56 2.54
N ILE A 343 -6.66 -29.76 2.42
CA ILE A 343 -5.92 -31.03 2.39
C ILE A 343 -5.11 -31.15 1.10
N MET A 344 -5.71 -30.88 -0.06
CA MET A 344 -5.00 -30.92 -1.36
C MET A 344 -3.84 -29.93 -1.42
N ASP A 345 -4.01 -28.73 -0.86
CA ASP A 345 -2.99 -27.68 -0.80
C ASP A 345 -1.92 -27.95 0.28
N GLY A 346 -2.08 -29.01 1.08
CA GLY A 346 -1.18 -29.40 2.18
C GLY A 346 -1.23 -28.48 3.41
N SER A 347 -2.24 -27.62 3.50
CA SER A 347 -2.45 -26.68 4.61
C SER A 347 -3.21 -27.28 5.80
N LEU A 348 -3.87 -28.42 5.60
CA LEU A 348 -4.57 -29.19 6.62
C LEU A 348 -4.18 -30.66 6.46
N ALA A 349 -3.73 -31.30 7.55
CA ALA A 349 -3.45 -32.74 7.57
C ALA A 349 -4.71 -33.49 8.02
N GLY A 350 -5.22 -34.39 7.18
CA GLY A 350 -6.46 -35.11 7.45
C GLY A 350 -7.00 -35.84 6.23
N SER A 351 -8.03 -36.65 6.47
CA SER A 351 -8.74 -37.42 5.46
C SER A 351 -10.26 -37.22 5.57
N ILE A 352 -10.96 -37.36 4.45
CA ILE A 352 -12.42 -37.14 4.37
C ILE A 352 -13.11 -38.48 4.12
N ASP A 353 -13.96 -38.89 5.05
CA ASP A 353 -14.96 -39.94 4.83
C ASP A 353 -16.26 -39.31 4.31
N GLN A 354 -16.47 -39.39 3.01
CA GLN A 354 -17.66 -38.82 2.37
C GLN A 354 -18.94 -39.65 2.61
N VAL A 355 -18.82 -40.93 2.97
CA VAL A 355 -19.98 -41.80 3.21
C VAL A 355 -20.58 -41.50 4.59
N GLU A 356 -19.71 -41.40 5.61
CA GLU A 356 -20.10 -41.05 6.98
C GLU A 356 -20.24 -39.52 7.18
N GLY A 357 -19.68 -38.71 6.27
CA GLY A 357 -19.67 -37.25 6.38
C GLY A 357 -18.75 -36.76 7.51
N LEU A 358 -17.62 -37.46 7.70
CA LEU A 358 -16.66 -37.27 8.77
C LEU A 358 -15.33 -36.73 8.22
N LEU A 359 -14.77 -35.73 8.90
CA LEU A 359 -13.41 -35.26 8.68
C LEU A 359 -12.53 -35.82 9.80
N GLU A 360 -11.53 -36.62 9.44
CA GLU A 360 -10.52 -37.15 10.36
C GLU A 360 -9.24 -36.33 10.22
N PHE A 361 -8.73 -35.82 11.33
CA PHE A 361 -7.50 -35.04 11.35
C PHE A 361 -6.31 -35.95 11.63
N GLU A 362 -5.21 -35.71 10.93
CA GLU A 362 -3.97 -36.44 11.19
C GLU A 362 -3.16 -35.73 12.29
N SER A 363 -2.76 -36.49 13.31
CA SER A 363 -1.76 -36.02 14.27
C SER A 363 -0.39 -35.94 13.59
N GLU A 364 0.28 -34.79 13.70
CA GLU A 364 1.68 -34.64 13.26
C GLU A 364 2.64 -35.51 14.08
N ASP A 365 2.26 -35.88 15.30
CA ASP A 365 3.07 -36.73 16.19
C ASP A 365 2.67 -38.20 16.02
N SER A 366 3.66 -39.07 15.80
CA SER A 366 3.46 -40.52 15.95
C SER A 366 3.17 -40.86 17.41
N ASP A 367 2.49 -41.99 17.67
CA ASP A 367 2.20 -42.47 19.03
C ASP A 367 3.46 -42.49 19.92
N GLN A 368 4.60 -42.80 19.32
CA GLN A 368 5.90 -42.82 19.99
C GLN A 368 6.36 -41.41 20.38
N MET A 369 6.20 -40.42 19.49
CA MET A 369 6.50 -39.01 19.79
C MET A 369 5.56 -38.43 20.84
N VAL A 370 4.27 -38.79 20.82
CA VAL A 370 3.30 -38.38 21.86
C VAL A 370 3.73 -38.93 23.22
N TRP A 371 4.11 -40.21 23.28
CA TRP A 371 4.59 -40.84 24.51
C TRP A 371 5.88 -40.19 25.02
N ASP A 372 6.86 -39.95 24.15
CA ASP A 372 8.12 -39.28 24.51
C ASP A 372 7.87 -37.85 25.03
N LYS A 373 6.97 -37.08 24.39
CA LYS A 373 6.55 -35.75 24.88
C LYS A 373 5.90 -35.84 26.25
N ALA A 374 5.02 -36.81 26.49
CA ALA A 374 4.35 -36.99 27.77
C ALA A 374 5.36 -37.29 28.90
N VAL A 375 6.33 -38.17 28.65
CA VAL A 375 7.42 -38.47 29.59
C VAL A 375 8.27 -37.23 29.85
N SER A 376 8.63 -36.48 28.80
CA SER A 376 9.40 -35.24 28.94
C SER A 376 8.67 -34.18 29.77
N ASN A 377 7.37 -33.96 29.50
CA ASN A 377 6.55 -33.01 30.24
C ASN A 377 6.43 -33.40 31.72
N PHE A 378 6.19 -34.68 32.01
CA PHE A 378 6.17 -35.18 33.38
C PHE A 378 7.49 -34.91 34.12
N CYS A 379 8.63 -35.18 33.48
CA CYS A 379 9.95 -34.89 34.04
C CYS A 379 10.17 -33.39 34.28
N GLN A 380 9.74 -32.52 33.35
CA GLN A 380 9.85 -31.07 33.51
C GLN A 380 8.99 -30.56 34.67
N ASP A 381 7.77 -31.07 34.82
CA ASP A 381 6.88 -30.66 35.90
C ASP A 381 7.36 -31.18 37.26
N LEU A 382 7.94 -32.38 37.31
CA LEU A 382 8.60 -32.90 38.50
C LEU A 382 9.81 -32.06 38.90
N ASN A 383 10.59 -31.58 37.93
CA ASN A 383 11.69 -30.63 38.19
C ASN A 383 11.17 -29.31 38.74
N LYS A 384 10.12 -28.71 38.13
CA LYS A 384 9.50 -27.47 38.62
C LYS A 384 8.99 -27.62 40.06
N MET A 385 8.32 -28.74 40.39
CA MET A 385 7.88 -29.02 41.76
C MET A 385 9.07 -29.16 42.72
N THR A 386 10.12 -29.88 42.32
CA THR A 386 11.32 -30.06 43.13
C THR A 386 12.00 -28.72 43.43
N ASP A 387 12.11 -27.85 42.43
CA ASP A 387 12.69 -26.52 42.59
C ASP A 387 11.82 -25.62 43.48
N ALA A 388 10.49 -25.68 43.32
CA ALA A 388 9.55 -24.98 44.19
C ALA A 388 9.65 -25.43 45.65
N ILE A 389 9.83 -26.73 45.90
CA ILE A 389 10.02 -27.28 47.26
C ILE A 389 11.36 -26.83 47.86
N LYS A 390 12.44 -26.75 47.08
CA LYS A 390 13.75 -26.28 47.55
C LYS A 390 13.79 -24.78 47.85
N ALA A 391 12.89 -24.00 47.26
CA ALA A 391 12.78 -22.56 47.45
C ALA A 391 11.94 -22.18 48.69
N LEU A 392 11.25 -23.15 49.30
CA LEU A 392 10.61 -23.04 50.62
C LEU A 392 11.63 -23.31 51.73
#